data_AF-A0A5Y2YYG0-F1
#
_entry.id   AF-A0A5Y2YYG0-F1
#
_cell.length_a   1.000
_cell.length_b   1.000
_cell.length_c   1.000
_cell.angle_alpha   90.00
_cell.angle_beta   90.00
_cell.angle_gamma   90.00
#
_symmetry.space_group_name_H-M   'P 1'
#
loop_
_entity.id
_entity.type
_entity.pdbx_description
1 polymer ?
#
loop_
_entity_poly.entity_id
_entity_poly.type
_entity_poly.pdbx_seq_one_letter_code
_entity_poly.pdbx_strand_id
1 'polypeptide(L)'
;MNYDEITKITAERISDYMTEAVNTDSKDVAEMFHNAAWGVRSLWFELVTKIDIDIHKKNRYASYDLRRKIEMQHEEFQKMTDRERVPLLKE
;
A
#
# COMPACT_ATOMS: atom_id res chain seq x y z
N MET A 1 1.44 6.45 15.90
CA MET A 1 1.29 6.68 14.45
C MET A 1 -0.17 6.44 14.10
N ASN A 2 -0.83 7.43 13.49
CA ASN A 2 -2.24 7.37 13.12
C ASN A 2 -2.43 6.94 11.66
N TYR A 3 -3.68 6.75 11.24
CA TYR A 3 -4.02 6.34 9.87
C TYR A 3 -3.37 7.22 8.80
N ASP A 4 -3.43 8.55 8.96
CA ASP A 4 -2.93 9.50 7.95
C ASP A 4 -1.41 9.44 7.81
N GLU A 5 -0.69 9.36 8.94
CA GLU A 5 0.78 9.25 8.96
C GLU A 5 1.26 7.95 8.29
N ILE A 6 0.64 6.81 8.63
CA ILE A 6 0.99 5.50 8.05
C ILE A 6 0.69 5.53 6.55
N THR A 7 -0.48 6.05 6.15
CA THR A 7 -0.90 6.12 4.75
C THR A 7 0.06 6.98 3.93
N LYS A 8 0.45 8.16 4.43
CA LYS A 8 1.40 9.03 3.75
C LYS A 8 2.75 8.35 3.53
N ILE A 9 3.34 7.78 4.59
CA ILE A 9 4.63 7.07 4.50
C ILE A 9 4.53 5.89 3.52
N THR A 10 3.42 5.16 3.56
CA THR A 10 3.19 4.03 2.65
C THR A 10 3.15 4.47 1.19
N ALA A 11 2.44 5.57 0.89
CA ALA A 11 2.37 6.12 -0.45
C ALA A 11 3.75 6.53 -0.99
N GLU A 12 4.55 7.21 -0.15
CA GLU A 12 5.93 7.60 -0.48
C GLU A 12 6.79 6.37 -0.79
N ARG A 13 6.74 5.34 0.08
CA ARG A 13 7.54 4.12 -0.10
C ARG A 13 7.12 3.28 -1.31
N ILE A 14 5.81 3.17 -1.58
CA ILE A 14 5.33 2.51 -2.82
C ILE A 14 5.84 3.27 -4.04
N SER A 15 5.76 4.61 -4.03
CA SER A 15 6.25 5.43 -5.15
C SER A 15 7.75 5.27 -5.38
N ASP A 16 8.55 5.30 -4.31
CA ASP A 16 10.01 5.11 -4.38
C ASP A 16 10.34 3.74 -5.00
N TYR A 17 9.78 2.65 -4.45
CA TYR A 17 10.06 1.31 -4.94
C TYR A 17 9.54 1.06 -6.36
N MET A 18 8.35 1.55 -6.71
CA MET A 18 7.85 1.40 -8.08
C MET A 18 8.67 2.21 -9.08
N THR A 19 9.22 3.37 -8.69
CA THR A 19 10.16 4.14 -9.53
C THR A 19 11.41 3.33 -9.84
N GLU A 20 12.01 2.70 -8.82
CA GLU A 20 13.17 1.84 -9.01
C GLU A 20 12.84 0.61 -9.87
N ALA A 21 11.70 -0.04 -9.62
CA ALA A 21 11.25 -1.20 -10.39
C ALA A 21 11.04 -0.89 -11.88
N VAL A 22 10.52 0.30 -12.21
CA VAL A 22 10.24 0.72 -13.58
C VAL A 22 11.50 1.12 -14.34
N ASN A 23 12.48 1.72 -13.66
CA ASN A 23 13.65 2.33 -14.31
C ASN A 23 14.87 1.41 -14.42
N THR A 24 14.92 0.32 -13.65
CA THR A 24 16.00 -0.67 -13.74
C THR A 24 15.99 -1.44 -15.07
N ASP A 25 17.16 -1.87 -15.51
CA ASP A 25 17.37 -2.74 -16.66
C ASP A 25 17.48 -4.24 -16.28
N SER A 26 17.58 -4.53 -14.98
CA SER A 26 17.62 -5.90 -14.45
C SER A 26 16.24 -6.37 -14.02
N LYS A 27 15.80 -7.51 -14.59
CA LYS A 27 14.53 -8.15 -14.23
C LYS A 27 14.47 -8.57 -12.76
N ASP A 28 15.57 -9.10 -12.23
CA ASP A 28 15.63 -9.53 -10.83
C ASP A 28 15.52 -8.33 -9.87
N VAL A 29 16.15 -7.21 -10.22
CA VAL A 29 16.05 -5.95 -9.46
C VAL A 29 14.63 -5.38 -9.57
N ALA A 30 14.02 -5.43 -10.75
CA ALA A 30 12.64 -4.99 -10.95
C ALA A 30 11.67 -5.78 -10.07
N GLU A 31 11.84 -7.11 -10.03
CA GLU A 31 11.03 -8.00 -9.21
C GLU A 31 11.26 -7.75 -7.70
N MET A 32 12.50 -7.54 -7.27
CA MET A 32 12.81 -7.20 -5.88
C MET A 32 12.08 -5.93 -5.43
N PHE A 33 12.14 -4.85 -6.20
CA PHE A 33 11.47 -3.59 -5.84
C PHE A 33 9.95 -3.67 -5.96
N HIS A 34 9.42 -4.36 -6.97
CA HIS A 34 7.97 -4.62 -7.06
C HIS A 34 7.45 -5.38 -5.84
N ASN A 35 8.17 -6.44 -5.43
CA ASN A 35 7.83 -7.21 -4.22
C ASN A 35 7.95 -6.36 -2.95
N ALA A 36 8.91 -5.44 -2.86
CA ALA A 36 9.01 -4.50 -1.76
C ALA A 36 7.82 -3.53 -1.71
N ALA A 37 7.39 -2.99 -2.85
CA ALA A 37 6.19 -2.15 -2.95
C ALA A 37 4.93 -2.91 -2.52
N TRP A 38 4.79 -4.17 -2.96
CA TRP A 38 3.71 -5.04 -2.53
C TRP A 38 3.74 -5.31 -1.03
N GLY A 39 4.91 -5.60 -0.46
CA GLY A 39 5.10 -5.83 0.97
C GLY A 39 4.71 -4.61 1.82
N VAL A 40 5.08 -3.40 1.38
CA VAL A 40 4.70 -2.14 2.05
C VAL A 40 3.18 -1.93 2.03
N ARG A 41 2.52 -2.16 0.89
CA ARG A 41 1.06 -2.10 0.79
C ARG A 41 0.39 -3.09 1.75
N SER A 42 0.87 -4.33 1.80
CA SER A 42 0.33 -5.37 2.68
C SER A 42 0.50 -4.99 4.16
N LEU A 43 1.67 -4.48 4.55
CA LEU A 43 1.91 -4.02 5.91
C LEU A 43 1.00 -2.85 6.30
N TRP A 44 0.79 -1.88 5.40
CA TRP A 44 -0.15 -0.78 5.65
C TRP A 44 -1.54 -1.31 5.95
N PHE A 45 -2.05 -2.25 5.16
CA PHE A 45 -3.40 -2.79 5.32
C PHE A 45 -3.60 -3.46 6.69
N GLU A 46 -2.64 -4.27 7.14
CA GLU A 46 -2.64 -4.89 8.47
C GLU A 46 -2.65 -3.83 9.59
N LEU A 47 -1.80 -2.81 9.47
CA LEU A 47 -1.70 -1.76 10.49
C LEU A 47 -2.98 -0.92 10.60
N VAL A 48 -3.57 -0.51 9.48
CA VAL A 48 -4.80 0.31 9.50
C VAL A 48 -6.02 -0.52 9.89
N THR A 49 -6.06 -1.80 9.55
CA THR A 49 -7.11 -2.72 10.02
C THR A 49 -7.08 -2.87 11.54
N LYS A 50 -5.88 -2.96 12.14
CA LYS A 50 -5.74 -2.98 13.60
C LYS A 50 -6.26 -1.68 14.24
N ILE A 51 -5.99 -0.52 13.63
CA ILE A 51 -6.53 0.77 14.08
C ILE A 51 -8.06 0.78 14.01
N ASP A 52 -8.65 0.31 12.91
CA ASP A 52 -10.10 0.20 12.75
C ASP A 52 -10.73 -0.70 13.81
N ILE A 53 -10.16 -1.89 14.07
CA ILE A 53 -10.64 -2.81 15.11
C ILE A 53 -10.64 -2.13 16.49
N ASP A 54 -9.57 -1.41 16.83
CA ASP A 54 -9.47 -0.76 18.13
C ASP A 54 -10.41 0.46 18.26
N ILE A 55 -10.72 1.14 17.16
CA ILE A 55 -11.78 2.16 17.11
C ILE A 55 -13.16 1.50 17.22
N HIS A 56 -13.41 0.40 16.51
CA HIS A 56 -14.68 -0.31 16.49
C HIS A 56 -15.11 -0.76 17.90
N LYS A 57 -14.15 -1.25 18.70
CA LYS A 57 -14.37 -1.61 20.11
C LYS A 57 -14.85 -0.43 20.97
N LYS A 58 -14.47 0.80 20.62
CA LYS A 58 -14.80 2.03 21.37
C LYS A 58 -16.01 2.76 20.82
N ASN A 59 -16.13 2.86 19.49
CA ASN A 59 -17.18 3.57 18.78
C ASN A 59 -17.41 2.91 17.40
N ARG A 60 -18.51 2.16 17.27
CA ARG A 60 -18.85 1.45 16.04
C ARG A 60 -19.09 2.38 14.84
N TYR A 61 -19.64 3.57 15.07
CA TYR A 61 -19.95 4.51 13.99
C TYR A 61 -18.66 5.14 13.42
N ALA A 62 -17.73 5.55 14.28
CA ALA A 62 -16.43 6.07 13.85
C ALA A 62 -15.60 5.03 13.06
N SER A 63 -15.76 3.74 13.35
CA SER A 63 -15.14 2.65 12.58
C SER A 63 -15.71 2.53 11.16
N TYR A 64 -17.00 2.83 10.95
CA TYR A 64 -17.59 2.76 9.61
C TYR A 64 -16.93 3.77 8.65
N ASP A 65 -16.77 5.01 9.09
CA ASP A 65 -16.12 6.06 8.29
C ASP A 65 -14.65 5.74 7.99
N LEU A 66 -13.92 5.22 8.98
CA LEU A 66 -12.52 4.82 8.80
C LEU A 66 -12.39 3.66 7.82
N ARG A 67 -13.23 2.63 7.94
CA ARG A 67 -13.18 1.47 7.07
C ARG A 67 -13.44 1.81 5.61
N ARG A 68 -14.38 2.72 5.33
CA ARG A 68 -14.59 3.24 3.97
C ARG A 68 -13.33 3.92 3.43
N LYS A 69 -12.61 4.69 4.25
CA LYS A 69 -11.33 5.31 3.84
C LYS A 69 -10.27 4.26 3.54
N ILE A 70 -10.16 3.23 4.39
CA ILE A 70 -9.22 2.11 4.19
C ILE A 70 -9.53 1.39 2.87
N GLU A 71 -10.78 1.07 2.58
CA GLU A 71 -11.16 0.39 1.33
C GLU A 71 -10.76 1.22 0.09
N MET A 72 -11.14 2.50 0.05
CA MET A 72 -10.78 3.38 -1.06
C MET A 72 -9.25 3.49 -1.25
N GLN A 73 -8.52 3.66 -0.15
CA GLN A 73 -7.06 3.78 -0.22
C GLN A 73 -6.38 2.46 -0.59
N HIS A 74 -6.97 1.32 -0.21
CA HIS A 74 -6.47 0.00 -0.58
C HIS A 74 -6.56 -0.23 -2.09
N GLU A 75 -7.65 0.20 -2.73
CA GLU A 75 -7.81 0.18 -4.20
C GLU A 75 -6.78 1.09 -4.88
N GLU A 76 -6.53 2.29 -4.34
CA GLU A 76 -5.49 3.18 -4.88
C GLU A 76 -4.10 2.54 -4.76
N PHE A 77 -3.77 1.93 -3.63
CA PHE A 77 -2.49 1.22 -3.49
C PHE A 77 -2.40 -0.02 -4.37
N GLN A 78 -3.50 -0.73 -4.62
CA GLN A 78 -3.54 -1.82 -5.61
C GLN A 78 -3.09 -1.32 -6.99
N LYS A 79 -3.69 -0.22 -7.47
CA LYS A 79 -3.32 0.41 -8.75
C LYS A 79 -1.87 0.89 -8.74
N MET A 80 -1.41 1.45 -7.61
CA MET A 80 -0.02 1.90 -7.50
C MET A 80 0.98 0.74 -7.61
N THR A 81 0.65 -0.43 -7.05
CA THR A 81 1.48 -1.64 -7.06
C THR A 81 1.20 -2.60 -8.22
N ASP A 82 0.42 -2.18 -9.22
CA ASP A 82 0.09 -3.02 -10.37
C ASP A 82 1.35 -3.43 -11.12
N ARG A 83 1.51 -4.75 -11.30
CA ARG A 83 2.69 -5.36 -11.95
C ARG A 83 2.79 -4.95 -13.41
N GLU A 84 1.66 -4.70 -14.08
CA GLU A 84 1.62 -4.24 -15.47
C GLU A 84 2.27 -2.85 -15.67
N ARG A 85 2.51 -2.12 -14.59
CA ARG A 85 3.23 -0.84 -14.65
C ARG A 85 4.74 -1.03 -14.81
N VAL A 86 5.27 -2.22 -14.55
CA VAL A 86 6.70 -2.53 -14.61
C VAL A 86 7.04 -3.21 -15.95
N PRO A 87 7.72 -2.54 -16.90
CA PRO A 87 7.92 -3.07 -18.25
C PRO A 87 8.57 -4.46 -18.31
N LEU A 88 9.53 -4.74 -17.43
CA LEU A 88 10.27 -6.01 -17.39
C LEU A 88 9.49 -7.17 -16.76
N LEU A 89 8.35 -6.89 -16.14
CA LEU A 89 7.55 -7.86 -15.38
C LEU A 89 6.15 -8.11 -15.98
N LYS A 90 5.81 -7.44 -17.09
CA LYS A 90 4.59 -7.68 -17.85
C LYS A 90 4.53 -9.13 -18.31
N GLU A 91 3.35 -9.72 -18.21
CA GLU A 91 3.06 -11.06 -18.75
C GLU A 91 2.75 -11.02 -20.25
#